data_AF-A0AAV2WDF3-F1
#
_entry.id   AF-A0AAV2WDF3-F1
#
_cell.length_a   1.000
_cell.length_b   1.000
_cell.length_c   1.000
_cell.angle_alpha   90.00
_cell.angle_beta   90.00
_cell.angle_gamma   90.00
#
_symmetry.space_group_name_H-M   'P 1'
#
loop_
_entity.id
_entity.type
_entity.pdbx_description
1 polymer ?
#
loop_
_entity_poly.entity_id
_entity_poly.type
_entity_poly.pdbx_seq_one_letter_code
_entity_poly.pdbx_strand_id
1 'polypeptide(L)'
;MTTPIADRTPGRRSGRIVTKFGLILAAVLVVTLAVFALQNTVHATVNFLGWNFDLPLGIWLLGAAVVGAVIALIASAALRLRRAIK
;
A
#
# COMPACT_ATOMS: atom_id res chain seq x y z
N MET A 1 -41.11 -37.25 -8.01
CA MET A 1 -41.00 -35.92 -7.35
C MET A 1 -39.55 -35.73 -6.92
N THR A 2 -38.73 -35.07 -7.74
CA THR A 2 -37.30 -34.84 -7.49
C THR A 2 -37.10 -33.39 -7.12
N THR A 3 -36.68 -33.13 -5.89
CA THR A 3 -36.33 -31.78 -5.42
C THR A 3 -35.01 -31.33 -6.07
N PRO A 4 -34.95 -30.11 -6.63
CA PRO A 4 -33.70 -29.57 -7.13
C PRO A 4 -32.83 -29.17 -5.94
N ILE A 5 -31.65 -29.80 -5.80
CA ILE A 5 -30.65 -29.37 -4.83
C ILE A 5 -30.01 -28.09 -5.38
N ALA A 6 -30.44 -26.95 -4.86
CA ALA A 6 -29.82 -25.67 -5.16
C ALA A 6 -28.40 -25.65 -4.58
N ASP A 7 -27.40 -25.86 -5.44
CA ASP A 7 -26.00 -25.58 -5.10
C ASP A 7 -25.85 -24.07 -4.89
N ARG A 8 -25.67 -23.66 -3.63
CA ARG A 8 -25.35 -22.28 -3.27
C ARG A 8 -23.86 -22.22 -2.98
N THR A 9 -23.07 -21.93 -4.02
CA THR A 9 -21.65 -21.60 -3.85
C THR A 9 -21.52 -20.31 -3.02
N PRO A 10 -20.91 -20.30 -1.82
CA PRO A 10 -20.79 -19.08 -1.04
C PRO A 10 -19.59 -18.24 -1.52
N GLY A 11 -19.84 -16.97 -1.85
CA GLY A 11 -19.06 -15.90 -1.22
C GLY A 11 -17.73 -15.41 -1.85
N ARG A 12 -17.60 -15.24 -3.17
CA ARG A 12 -16.45 -14.52 -3.78
C ARG A 12 -16.51 -12.98 -3.65
N ARG A 13 -17.52 -12.44 -2.95
CA ARG A 13 -17.75 -10.98 -2.83
C ARG A 13 -16.88 -10.28 -1.77
N SER A 14 -16.45 -10.98 -0.72
CA SER A 14 -15.83 -10.35 0.45
C SER A 14 -14.42 -9.77 0.17
N GLY A 15 -13.59 -10.48 -0.61
CA GLY A 15 -12.25 -10.00 -0.98
C GLY A 15 -12.25 -8.76 -1.89
N ARG A 16 -13.37 -8.51 -2.60
CA ARG A 16 -13.48 -7.40 -3.57
C ARG A 16 -13.76 -6.06 -2.90
N ILE A 17 -14.32 -6.05 -1.70
CA ILE A 17 -14.63 -4.84 -0.94
C ILE A 17 -13.39 -4.37 -0.16
N VAL A 18 -12.72 -5.28 0.56
CA VAL A 18 -11.50 -4.97 1.33
C VAL A 18 -10.39 -4.39 0.45
N THR A 19 -10.21 -4.94 -0.76
CA THR A 19 -9.20 -4.46 -1.71
C THR A 19 -9.48 -3.02 -2.18
N LYS A 20 -10.75 -2.64 -2.36
CA LYS A 20 -11.13 -1.30 -2.79
C LYS A 20 -10.86 -0.25 -1.72
N PHE A 21 -11.23 -0.53 -0.46
CA PHE A 21 -10.95 0.37 0.66
C PHE A 21 -9.46 0.61 0.85
N GLY A 22 -8.64 -0.44 0.77
CA GLY A 22 -7.18 -0.31 0.84
C GLY A 22 -6.60 0.60 -0.26
N LEU A 23 -7.11 0.47 -1.50
CA LEU A 23 -6.65 1.29 -2.62
C LEU A 23 -7.00 2.77 -2.44
N ILE A 24 -8.23 3.06 -1.98
CA ILE A 24 -8.68 4.43 -1.70
C ILE A 24 -7.84 5.04 -0.58
N LEU A 25 -7.61 4.30 0.51
CA LEU A 25 -6.80 4.79 1.62
C LEU A 25 -5.36 5.09 1.20
N ALA A 26 -4.76 4.21 0.39
CA ALA A 26 -3.42 4.43 -0.16
C ALA A 26 -3.38 5.66 -1.08
N ALA A 27 -4.37 5.83 -1.95
CA ALA A 27 -4.46 7.00 -2.82
C ALA A 27 -4.61 8.30 -2.03
N VAL A 28 -5.49 8.31 -1.01
CA VAL A 28 -5.66 9.46 -0.10
C VAL A 28 -4.34 9.79 0.59
N LEU A 29 -3.65 8.79 1.13
CA LEU A 29 -2.35 8.99 1.77
C LEU A 29 -1.33 9.60 0.81
N VAL A 30 -1.22 9.09 -0.42
CA VAL A 30 -0.31 9.63 -1.44
C VAL A 30 -0.64 11.07 -1.77
N VAL A 31 -1.93 11.41 -1.95
CA VAL A 31 -2.36 12.79 -2.22
C VAL A 31 -2.00 13.70 -1.04
N THR A 32 -2.28 13.28 0.19
CA THR A 32 -1.91 14.04 1.40
C THR A 32 -0.40 14.29 1.46
N LEU A 33 0.41 13.26 1.18
CA LEU A 33 1.87 13.41 1.14
C LEU A 33 2.34 14.33 0.01
N ALA A 34 1.71 14.26 -1.16
CA ALA A 34 2.04 15.16 -2.28
C ALA A 34 1.71 16.61 -1.95
N VAL A 35 0.52 16.87 -1.37
CA VAL A 35 0.14 18.22 -0.90
C VAL A 35 1.10 18.70 0.18
N PHE A 36 1.41 17.86 1.17
CA PHE A 36 2.40 18.18 2.19
C PHE A 36 3.76 18.55 1.56
N ALA A 37 4.21 17.81 0.54
CA ALA A 37 5.47 18.07 -0.13
C ALA A 37 5.48 19.36 -0.95
N LEU A 38 4.39 19.65 -1.65
CA LEU A 38 4.24 20.88 -2.41
C LEU A 38 4.11 22.12 -1.51
N GLN A 39 3.54 21.96 -0.31
CA GLN A 39 3.39 23.04 0.66
C GLN A 39 4.66 23.26 1.52
N ASN A 40 5.41 22.19 1.80
CA ASN A 40 6.62 22.23 2.63
C ASN A 40 7.87 22.16 1.76
N THR A 41 8.15 23.24 1.03
CA THR A 41 9.33 23.39 0.17
C THR A 41 10.58 23.85 0.93
N VAL A 42 10.44 24.20 2.20
CA VAL A 42 11.58 24.54 3.05
C VAL A 42 12.47 23.31 3.23
N HIS A 43 13.74 23.49 2.94
CA HIS A 43 14.75 22.47 3.04
C HIS A 43 14.96 22.06 4.50
N ALA A 44 15.06 20.75 4.74
CA ALA A 44 15.41 20.21 6.03
C ALA A 44 16.58 19.25 5.87
N THR A 45 17.57 19.42 6.75
CA THR A 45 18.70 18.51 6.82
C THR A 45 18.27 17.21 7.49
N VAL A 46 18.33 16.11 6.75
CA VAL A 46 18.04 14.76 7.25
C VAL A 46 19.33 13.95 7.26
N ASN A 47 19.66 13.42 8.44
CA ASN A 47 20.81 12.54 8.63
C ASN A 47 20.33 11.09 8.68
N PHE A 48 20.78 10.30 7.70
CA PHE A 48 20.37 8.90 7.57
C PHE A 48 21.57 8.01 7.27
N LEU A 49 21.85 7.05 8.16
CA LEU A 49 22.91 6.05 7.97
C LEU A 49 24.31 6.64 7.67
N GLY A 50 24.60 7.83 8.21
CA GLY A 50 25.86 8.55 7.98
C GLY A 50 25.84 9.48 6.75
N TRP A 51 24.79 9.45 5.94
CA TRP A 51 24.56 10.41 4.88
C TRP A 51 23.83 11.65 5.40
N ASN A 52 24.19 12.80 4.84
CA ASN A 52 23.58 14.08 5.14
C ASN A 52 22.91 14.56 3.86
N PHE A 53 21.62 14.82 3.94
CA PHE A 53 20.85 15.28 2.79
C PHE A 53 20.09 16.55 3.14
N ASP A 54 20.05 17.47 2.18
CA ASP A 54 19.30 18.71 2.30
C ASP A 54 18.22 18.75 1.22
N LEU A 55 17.03 18.25 1.57
CA LEU A 55 15.86 18.26 0.70
C LEU A 55 14.63 18.68 1.51
N PRO A 56 13.61 19.25 0.84
CA PRO A 56 12.29 19.43 1.43
C PRO A 56 11.78 18.17 2.14
N LEU A 57 11.25 18.32 3.36
CA LEU A 57 10.72 17.21 4.17
C LEU A 57 9.69 16.35 3.42
N GLY A 58 8.92 16.97 2.53
CA GLY A 58 7.96 16.26 1.71
C GLY A 58 8.56 15.20 0.81
N ILE A 59 9.72 15.47 0.22
CA ILE A 59 10.40 14.54 -0.68
C ILE A 59 10.86 13.30 0.11
N TRP A 60 11.34 13.50 1.35
CA TRP A 60 11.69 12.40 2.26
C TRP A 60 10.51 11.48 2.55
N LEU A 61 9.36 12.04 2.89
CA LEU A 61 8.16 11.24 3.20
C LEU A 61 7.62 10.50 1.98
N LEU A 62 7.67 11.11 0.79
CA LEU A 62 7.32 10.43 -0.45
C LEU A 62 8.27 9.26 -0.73
N GLY A 63 9.58 9.45 -0.57
CA GLY A 63 10.57 8.38 -0.68
C GLY A 63 10.33 7.23 0.30
N ALA A 64 10.06 7.55 1.57
CA ALA A 64 9.73 6.56 2.60
C ALA A 64 8.46 5.76 2.25
N ALA A 65 7.43 6.43 1.72
CA ALA A 65 6.21 5.78 1.28
C ALA A 65 6.45 4.80 0.11
N VAL A 66 7.28 5.17 -0.86
CA VAL A 66 7.68 4.30 -1.98
C VAL A 66 8.42 3.06 -1.47
N VAL A 67 9.40 3.23 -0.59
CA VAL A 67 10.15 2.11 0.00
C VAL A 67 9.21 1.16 0.76
N GLY A 68 8.33 1.71 1.59
CA GLY A 68 7.33 0.93 2.31
C GLY A 68 6.40 0.14 1.37
N ALA A 69 5.94 0.76 0.28
CA ALA A 69 5.11 0.10 -0.73
C ALA A 69 5.84 -1.07 -1.41
N VAL A 70 7.11 -0.88 -1.78
CA VAL A 70 7.94 -1.94 -2.37
C VAL A 70 8.09 -3.13 -1.41
N ILE A 71 8.39 -2.87 -0.13
CA ILE A 71 8.50 -3.92 0.89
C ILE A 71 7.17 -4.68 1.03
N ALA A 72 6.04 -3.97 1.09
CA ALA A 72 4.72 -4.58 1.20
C ALA A 72 4.39 -5.46 -0.02
N LEU A 73 4.74 -5.01 -1.23
CA LEU A 73 4.55 -5.80 -2.46
C LEU A 73 5.37 -7.09 -2.42
N ILE A 74 6.66 -7.01 -2.06
CA ILE A 74 7.55 -8.18 -1.95
C ILE A 74 7.00 -9.17 -0.90
N ALA A 75 6.64 -8.67 0.29
CA ALA A 75 6.07 -9.51 1.35
C ALA A 75 4.77 -10.19 0.90
N SER A 76 3.89 -9.45 0.23
CA SER A 76 2.63 -10.00 -0.29
C SER A 76 2.87 -11.10 -1.34
N ALA A 77 3.85 -10.92 -2.22
CA ALA A 77 4.23 -11.90 -3.23
C ALA A 77 4.83 -13.17 -2.58
N ALA A 78 5.72 -13.01 -1.61
CA ALA A 78 6.31 -14.11 -0.86
C ALA A 78 5.23 -14.95 -0.13
N LEU A 79 4.24 -14.31 0.49
CA LEU A 79 3.12 -14.99 1.13
C LEU A 79 2.23 -15.75 0.14
N ARG A 80 2.00 -15.21 -1.07
CA ARG A 80 1.26 -15.89 -2.12
C ARG A 80 2.01 -17.14 -2.60
N LEU A 81 3.32 -17.04 -2.81
CA LEU A 81 4.16 -18.16 -3.23
C LEU A 81 4.14 -19.28 -2.19
N ARG A 82 4.27 -18.95 -0.90
CA ARG A 82 4.17 -19.92 0.20
C ARG A 82 2.84 -20.67 0.23
N ARG A 83 1.73 -20.00 -0.11
CA ARG A 83 0.40 -20.63 -0.17
C ARG A 83 0.18 -21.48 -1.42
N ALA A 84 0.91 -21.23 -2.51
CA ALA A 84 0.79 -21.98 -3.75
C ALA A 84 1.57 -23.30 -3.74
N ILE A 85 2.61 -23.39 -2.89
CA ILE A 85 3.46 -24.58 -2.75
C ILE A 85 2.90 -25.57 -1.72
N LYS A 86 2.00 -25.12 -0.85
CA LYS A 86 1.34 -25.96 0.17
C LYS A 86 -0.02 -26.44 -0.32
#